data_AF-A0A0K9G9D5-F1
#
_entry.id   AF-A0A0K9G9D5-F1
#
_cell.length_a   1.000
_cell.length_b   1.000
_cell.length_c   1.000
_cell.angle_alpha   90.00
_cell.angle_beta   90.00
_cell.angle_gamma   90.00
#
_symmetry.space_group_name_H-M   'P 1'
#
loop_
_entity.id
_entity.type
_entity.pdbx_description
1 polymer ?
#
loop_
_entity_poly.entity_id
_entity_poly.type
_entity_poly.pdbx_seq_one_letter_code
_entity_poly.pdbx_strand_id
1 'polypeptide(L)' 'MNFIDELYQLYRDKLTGDDEDIDVLALAVLEQLDRNDVLQLISELEDRELYNLMGLYLTDSLKRRFANDTFDHDPSKFLH' A
#
# COMPACT_ATOMS: atom_id res chain seq x y z
N MET A 1 -3.83 -20.68 -7.72
CA MET A 1 -4.77 -19.55 -7.70
C MET A 1 -4.02 -18.40 -7.07
N ASN A 2 -4.10 -17.20 -7.64
CA ASN A 2 -3.48 -16.03 -7.02
C ASN A 2 -4.37 -15.62 -5.82
N PHE A 3 -3.79 -15.18 -4.71
CA PHE A 3 -4.51 -14.64 -3.54
C PHE A 3 -5.61 -13.62 -3.94
N ILE A 4 -5.36 -12.82 -4.98
CA ILE A 4 -6.35 -11.90 -5.54
C ILE A 4 -7.59 -12.62 -6.10
N ASP A 5 -7.42 -13.78 -6.75
CA ASP A 5 -8.54 -14.57 -7.25
C ASP A 5 -9.40 -15.11 -6.10
N GLU A 6 -8.77 -15.49 -4.98
CA GLU A 6 -9.46 -15.99 -3.79
C GLU A 6 -10.29 -14.89 -3.11
N LEU A 7 -9.70 -13.70 -2.95
CA LEU A 7 -10.42 -12.53 -2.45
C LEU A 7 -11.57 -12.14 -3.37
N TYR A 8 -11.33 -12.12 -4.69
CA TYR A 8 -12.37 -11.83 -5.67
C TYR A 8 -13.53 -12.83 -5.54
N GLN A 9 -13.25 -14.13 -5.47
CA GLN A 9 -14.30 -15.14 -5.30
C GLN A 9 -15.09 -14.98 -3.99
N LEU A 10 -14.43 -14.61 -2.89
CA LEU A 10 -15.06 -14.48 -1.58
C LEU A 10 -15.97 -13.25 -1.46
N TYR A 11 -15.65 -12.17 -2.19
CA TYR A 11 -16.28 -10.86 -2.04
C TYR A 11 -17.03 -10.35 -3.28
N ARG A 12 -16.94 -11.02 -4.44
CA ARG A 12 -17.62 -10.60 -5.70
C ARG A 12 -19.11 -10.36 -5.58
N ASP A 13 -19.80 -11.09 -4.69
CA ASP A 13 -21.25 -10.99 -4.50
C ASP A 13 -21.63 -10.07 -3.34
N LYS A 14 -20.63 -9.51 -2.63
CA LYS A 14 -20.78 -8.65 -1.45
C LYS A 14 -20.38 -7.20 -1.71
N LEU A 15 -19.55 -6.95 -2.71
CA LEU A 15 -19.15 -5.60 -3.12
C LEU A 15 -20.21 -5.04 -4.07
N THR A 16 -20.75 -3.86 -3.75
CA THR A 16 -21.70 -3.15 -4.61
C THR A 16 -21.04 -2.53 -5.85
N GLY A 17 -19.70 -2.49 -5.88
CA GLY A 17 -18.89 -2.14 -7.04
C GLY A 17 -18.38 -0.70 -7.06
N ASP A 18 -18.57 0.07 -5.98
CA ASP A 18 -17.90 1.37 -5.84
C ASP A 18 -16.47 1.17 -5.35
N ASP A 19 -15.54 1.97 -5.89
CA ASP A 19 -14.09 1.90 -5.60
C ASP A 19 -13.80 2.01 -4.09
N GLU A 20 -14.65 2.72 -3.34
CA GLU A 20 -14.54 2.87 -1.88
C GLU A 20 -14.72 1.54 -1.12
N ASP A 21 -15.59 0.63 -1.59
CA ASP A 21 -15.80 -0.67 -0.95
C ASP A 21 -14.55 -1.56 -1.09
N ILE A 22 -13.81 -1.40 -2.20
CA ILE A 22 -12.61 -2.18 -2.50
C ILE A 22 -11.46 -1.74 -1.59
N ASP A 23 -11.30 -0.44 -1.38
CA ASP A 23 -10.27 0.10 -0.46
C ASP A 23 -10.51 -0.36 0.98
N VAL A 24 -11.77 -0.31 1.45
CA VAL A 24 -12.15 -0.81 2.78
C VAL A 24 -11.89 -2.31 2.90
N LEU A 25 -12.22 -3.08 1.86
CA LEU A 25 -11.95 -4.52 1.84
C LEU A 25 -10.45 -4.82 1.90
N ALA A 26 -9.64 -4.14 1.07
CA ALA A 26 -8.19 -4.34 1.04
C ALA A 26 -7.57 -4.04 2.42
N LEU A 27 -8.01 -2.96 3.07
CA LEU A 27 -7.57 -2.62 4.42
C LEU A 27 -7.98 -3.70 5.44
N ALA A 28 -9.25 -4.11 5.44
CA ALA A 28 -9.75 -5.11 6.39
C ALA A 28 -9.05 -6.47 6.24
N VAL A 29 -8.68 -6.85 5.02
CA VAL A 29 -7.87 -8.05 4.77
C VAL A 29 -6.47 -7.87 5.34
N LEU A 30 -5.78 -6.76 5.02
CA LEU A 30 -4.43 -6.51 5.52
C LEU A 30 -4.35 -6.46 7.05
N GLU A 31 -5.38 -5.94 7.73
CA GLU A 31 -5.45 -5.91 9.20
C GLU A 31 -5.50 -7.30 9.84
N GLN A 32 -5.92 -8.33 9.09
CA GLN A 32 -5.98 -9.72 9.58
C GLN A 32 -4.68 -10.48 9.36
N LEU A 33 -3.77 -9.95 8.55
CA LEU A 33 -2.50 -10.61 8.22
C LEU A 33 -1.42 -10.24 9.22
N ASP A 34 -0.63 -11.21 9.62
CA ASP A 34 0.62 -10.95 10.31
C ASP A 34 1.77 -10.65 9.33
N ARG A 35 2.94 -10.32 9.88
CA ARG A 35 4.11 -9.98 9.06
C ARG A 35 4.55 -11.15 8.16
N ASN A 36 4.44 -12.38 8.62
CA ASN A 36 4.84 -13.55 7.85
C ASN A 36 3.85 -13.82 6.72
N ASP A 37 2.55 -13.66 6.97
CA ASP A 37 1.51 -13.77 5.95
C ASP A 37 1.76 -12.76 4.82
N VAL A 38 2.05 -11.50 5.17
CA VAL A 38 2.38 -10.46 4.18
C VAL A 38 3.64 -10.80 3.38
N LEU A 39 4.68 -11.33 4.04
CA LEU A 39 5.90 -11.76 3.35
C LEU A 39 5.66 -12.94 2.41
N GLN A 40 4.77 -13.86 2.79
CA GLN A 40 4.37 -14.96 1.94
C GLN A 40 3.64 -14.43 0.69
N LEU A 41 2.68 -13.51 0.85
CA LEU A 41 2.00 -12.87 -0.29
C LEU A 41 2.98 -12.17 -1.23
N ILE A 42 3.95 -11.42 -0.69
CA ILE A 42 4.99 -10.76 -1.49
C ILE A 42 5.83 -11.79 -2.26
N SER A 43 6.11 -12.96 -1.66
CA SER A 43 6.90 -14.01 -2.31
C SER A 43 6.18 -14.70 -3.47
N GLU A 44 4.85 -14.57 -3.53
CA GLU A 44 4.01 -15.15 -4.58
C GLU A 44 3.80 -14.21 -5.78
N LEU A 45 4.19 -12.93 -5.65
CA LEU A 45 4.10 -11.95 -6.74
C LEU A 45 5.03 -12.28 -7.90
N GLU A 46 4.59 -12.05 -9.13
CA GLU A 46 5.50 -12.08 -10.28
C GLU A 46 6.46 -10.87 -10.26
N ASP A 47 7.62 -10.99 -10.92
CA ASP A 47 8.66 -9.94 -10.96
C ASP A 47 8.09 -8.55 -11.27
N ARG A 48 7.14 -8.47 -12.22
CA ARG A 48 6.50 -7.21 -12.60
C ARG A 48 5.70 -6.61 -11.44
N GLU A 49 4.88 -7.40 -10.77
CA GLU A 49 4.07 -6.97 -9.62
C GLU A 49 4.97 -6.56 -8.45
N LEU A 50 6.01 -7.33 -8.18
CA LEU A 50 7.01 -7.02 -7.16
C LEU A 50 7.71 -5.68 -7.45
N TYR A 51 8.16 -5.44 -8.69
CA TYR A 51 8.79 -4.18 -9.06
C TYR A 51 7.80 -3.01 -8.99
N ASN A 52 6.53 -3.21 -9.35
CA ASN A 52 5.50 -2.19 -9.19
C ASN A 52 5.28 -1.83 -7.71
N LEU A 53 5.15 -2.84 -6.84
CA LEU A 53 5.01 -2.65 -5.40
C LEU A 53 6.21 -1.88 -4.81
N MET A 54 7.43 -2.30 -5.18
CA MET A 54 8.65 -1.61 -4.77
C MET A 54 8.75 -0.19 -5.31
N GLY A 55 8.32 0.05 -6.56
CA GLY A 55 8.27 1.36 -7.18
C GLY A 55 7.34 2.33 -6.43
N LEU A 56 6.16 1.87 -6.01
CA LEU A 56 5.23 2.65 -5.20
C LEU A 56 5.84 3.00 -3.84
N TYR A 57 6.38 2.02 -3.13
CA TYR A 57 7.02 2.23 -1.83
C TYR A 57 8.17 3.24 -1.91
N LEU A 58 9.06 3.08 -2.89
CA LEU A 58 10.21 3.97 -3.07
C LEU A 58 9.76 5.39 -3.41
N THR A 59 8.83 5.54 -4.36
CA THR A 59 8.34 6.86 -4.80
C THR A 59 7.67 7.60 -3.65
N ASP A 60 6.79 6.93 -2.91
CA ASP A 60 6.07 7.52 -1.80
C ASP A 60 7.00 7.88 -0.62
N SER A 61 7.96 7.02 -0.32
CA SER A 61 8.99 7.28 0.70
C SER A 61 9.91 8.45 0.34
N LEU A 62 10.29 8.56 -0.94
CA LEU A 62 11.08 9.69 -1.44
C LEU A 62 10.29 10.99 -1.35
N LYS A 63 9.02 10.99 -1.79
CA LYS A 63 8.14 12.17 -1.68
C LYS A 63 8.02 12.66 -0.24
N ARG A 64 7.80 11.76 0.72
CA ARG A 64 7.77 12.09 2.15
C ARG A 64 9.08 12.70 2.62
N ARG A 65 10.21 12.13 2.22
CA ARG A 65 11.53 12.62 2.63
C ARG A 65 11.79 14.02 2.09
N PHE A 66 11.52 14.26 0.81
CA PHE A 66 11.64 15.60 0.22
C PHE A 66 10.69 16.61 0.85
N ALA A 67 9.46 16.22 1.17
CA ALA A 67 8.53 17.08 1.90
C ALA A 67 9.07 17.45 3.29
N ASN A 68 9.57 16.48 4.05
CA ASN A 68 10.15 16.74 5.38
C ASN A 68 11.40 17.64 5.31
N ASP A 69 12.26 17.44 4.31
CA ASP A 69 13.44 18.29 4.08
C ASP A 69 13.01 19.74 3.75
N THR A 70 11.87 19.96 3.09
CA THR A 70 11.32 21.31 2.87
C THR A 70 10.75 21.96 4.14
N PHE A 71 10.27 21.19 5.12
CA PHE A 71 9.79 21.72 6.41
C PHE A 71 10.94 22.08 7.37
N ASP A 72 12.10 21.43 7.28
CA ASP A 72 13.29 21.78 8.06
C ASP A 72 13.99 23.06 7.54
N HIS A 73 13.60 23.53 6.36
CA HIS A 73 14.01 24.81 5.79
C HIS A 73 12.93 25.89 5.99
N ASP A 74 12.33 25.97 7.19
CA ASP A 74 11.54 27.13 7.57
C ASP A 74 12.47 28.27 8.04
N PRO A 75 12.68 29.34 7.25
CA PRO A 75 13.57 30.44 7.61
C PRO A 75 13.06 31.24 8.82
N SER A 76 11.82 31.03 9.27
CA SER A 76 11.28 31.67 10.48
C SER A 76 11.98 31.24 11.78
N LYS A 77 12.67 30.09 11.80
CA LYS A 77 13.49 29.67 12.95
C LYS A 77 14.82 30.44 13.10
N PHE A 78 15.23 31.21 12.09
CA PHE A 78 16.44 32.04 12.13
C PHE A 78 16.14 33.53 12.36
N LEU A 79 14.86 33.87 12.58
CA LEU A 79 14.40 35.22 12.94
C LEU A 79 14.09 35.29 14.44
N HIS A 80 15.11 35.13 15.28
CA HIS A 80 15.09 35.51 16.70
C HIS A 80 16.46 36.00 17.16
#